data_AF-X1NK46-F1
#
_entry.id   AF-X1NK46-F1
#
_cell.length_a   1.000
_cell.length_b   1.000
_cell.length_c   1.000
_cell.angle_alpha   90.00
_cell.angle_beta   90.00
_cell.angle_gamma   90.00
#
_symmetry.space_group_name_H-M   'P 1'
#
loop_
_entity.id
_entity.type
_entity.pdbx_description
1 polymer ?
#
loop_
_entity_poly.entity_id
_entity_poly.type
_entity_poly.pdbx_seq_one_letter_code
_entity_poly.pdbx_strand_id
1 'polypeptide(L)'
;PAVIADNVGDNVGDVAGMGADLFESYVGSIIAAMVIGFTGVTVGGVVLGQTDAVVLPMLLAAVGIFCSIVATFFVRTKRGAGIKTLHAALNKGVFGSAILIAVASFFLIWFFVGAVEIFWAMLAGLVAGILIGLSAEYYTENRFSPVQSIAISSQTGPATNIISGLSVGMLSTVIPIIAVIGAISFAYYITLPNGLYGIAIAAVGMLSTLGMTLATDTYGPVADNAAGIAEMAGMGQTVRKRAERLDAVGNTTAAIG
;
A
#
# COMPACT_ATOMS: atom_id res chain seq x y z
N PRO A 1 -16.56 -4.33 30.14
CA PRO A 1 -15.32 -5.05 30.57
C PRO A 1 -14.37 -5.40 29.40
N ALA A 2 -14.87 -5.60 28.17
CA ALA A 2 -14.04 -5.97 27.02
C ALA A 2 -13.27 -4.81 26.35
N VAL A 3 -13.62 -3.55 26.61
CA VAL A 3 -13.06 -2.37 25.91
C VAL A 3 -11.55 -2.17 26.08
N ILE A 4 -10.95 -2.65 27.18
CA ILE A 4 -9.48 -2.61 27.33
C ILE A 4 -8.82 -3.65 26.44
N ALA A 5 -9.41 -4.85 26.33
CA ALA A 5 -8.88 -5.89 25.46
C ALA A 5 -9.03 -5.52 23.98
N ASP A 6 -10.08 -4.78 23.62
CA ASP A 6 -10.32 -4.21 22.29
C ASP A 6 -9.18 -3.26 21.87
N ASN A 7 -8.96 -2.18 22.63
CA ASN A 7 -7.87 -1.22 22.38
C ASN A 7 -6.46 -1.85 22.41
N VAL A 8 -6.23 -2.83 23.30
CA VAL A 8 -4.98 -3.61 23.30
C VAL A 8 -4.88 -4.46 22.03
N GLY A 9 -5.99 -5.02 21.56
CA GLY A 9 -6.11 -5.78 20.32
C GLY A 9 -5.63 -5.00 19.11
N ASP A 10 -6.06 -3.74 18.93
CA ASP A 10 -5.63 -2.90 17.81
C ASP A 10 -4.10 -2.73 17.77
N ASN A 11 -3.45 -2.63 18.94
CA ASN A 11 -1.99 -2.50 19.00
C ASN A 11 -1.27 -3.83 18.71
N VAL A 12 -1.84 -4.95 19.17
CA VAL A 12 -1.21 -6.28 19.03
C VAL A 12 -1.43 -6.86 17.63
N GLY A 13 -2.65 -6.76 17.11
CA GLY A 13 -3.02 -7.24 15.78
C GLY A 13 -2.64 -6.22 14.72
N ASP A 14 -3.35 -5.09 14.73
CA ASP A 14 -3.36 -4.16 13.61
C ASP A 14 -2.10 -3.30 13.51
N VAL A 15 -1.28 -3.22 14.57
CA VAL A 15 0.03 -2.57 14.51
C VAL A 15 1.16 -3.59 14.46
N ALA A 16 1.31 -4.43 15.49
CA ALA A 16 2.46 -5.34 15.57
C ALA A 16 2.40 -6.49 14.55
N GLY A 17 1.22 -7.09 14.36
CA GLY A 17 1.03 -8.17 13.39
C GLY A 17 1.20 -7.67 11.96
N MET A 18 0.48 -6.60 11.60
CA MET A 18 0.57 -5.97 10.29
C MET A 18 1.99 -5.46 9.95
N GLY A 19 2.67 -4.85 10.91
CA GLY A 19 4.05 -4.40 10.73
C GLY A 19 5.01 -5.56 10.43
N ALA A 20 4.80 -6.73 11.05
CA ALA A 20 5.58 -7.94 10.78
C ALA A 20 5.26 -8.55 9.40
N ASP A 21 3.99 -8.57 9.00
CA ASP A 21 3.52 -9.07 7.70
C ASP A 21 4.13 -8.27 6.54
N LEU A 22 4.01 -6.95 6.60
CA LEU A 22 4.57 -6.06 5.59
C LEU A 22 6.10 -6.08 5.56
N PHE A 23 6.75 -6.27 6.71
CA PHE A 23 8.20 -6.47 6.77
C PHE A 23 8.63 -7.77 6.07
N GLU A 24 7.90 -8.87 6.30
CA GLU A 24 8.16 -10.16 5.64
C GLU A 24 8.00 -10.04 4.13
N SER A 25 6.90 -9.45 3.65
CA SER A 25 6.66 -9.20 2.23
C SER A 25 7.75 -8.33 1.59
N TYR A 26 8.19 -7.27 2.29
CA TYR A 26 9.24 -6.38 1.82
C TYR A 26 10.57 -7.10 1.65
N VAL A 27 11.04 -7.76 2.72
CA VAL A 27 12.32 -8.48 2.71
C VAL A 27 12.26 -9.66 1.75
N GLY A 28 11.14 -10.39 1.71
CA GLY A 28 10.92 -11.51 0.80
C GLY A 28 11.04 -11.10 -0.67
N SER A 29 10.43 -9.99 -1.07
CA SER A 29 10.53 -9.48 -2.45
C SER A 29 11.97 -9.11 -2.86
N ILE A 30 12.71 -8.46 -1.95
CA ILE A 30 14.11 -8.06 -2.17
C ILE A 30 15.00 -9.30 -2.30
N ILE A 31 14.88 -10.26 -1.37
CA ILE A 31 15.67 -11.49 -1.37
C ILE A 31 15.35 -12.33 -2.63
N ALA A 32 14.09 -12.42 -3.03
CA ALA A 32 13.70 -13.13 -4.24
C ALA A 32 14.38 -12.53 -5.49
N ALA A 33 14.36 -11.19 -5.62
CA ALA A 33 15.05 -10.50 -6.70
C ALA A 33 16.57 -10.72 -6.66
N MET A 34 17.19 -10.71 -5.47
CA MET A 34 18.61 -11.01 -5.30
C MET A 34 18.98 -12.43 -5.74
N VAL A 35 18.22 -13.44 -5.31
CA VAL A 35 18.48 -14.84 -5.64
C VAL A 35 18.38 -15.07 -7.15
N ILE A 36 17.37 -14.49 -7.80
CA ILE A 36 17.25 -14.57 -9.27
C ILE A 36 18.40 -13.81 -9.93
N GLY A 37 18.74 -12.62 -9.43
CA GLY A 37 19.86 -11.80 -9.91
C GLY A 37 21.20 -12.54 -9.90
N PHE A 38 21.44 -13.36 -8.87
CA PHE A 38 22.66 -14.16 -8.74
C PHE A 38 22.84 -15.21 -9.85
N THR A 39 21.75 -15.69 -10.45
CA THR A 39 21.81 -16.71 -11.51
C THR A 39 22.35 -16.19 -12.84
N GLY A 40 22.56 -14.87 -12.97
CA GLY A 40 22.98 -14.22 -14.20
C GLY A 40 21.80 -13.68 -14.98
N VAL A 41 21.82 -12.37 -15.26
CA VAL A 41 20.69 -11.65 -15.84
C VAL A 41 21.13 -10.95 -17.12
N THR A 42 20.41 -11.20 -18.21
CA THR A 42 20.51 -10.45 -19.47
C THR A 42 19.15 -9.83 -19.76
N VAL A 43 19.13 -8.51 -19.94
CA VAL A 43 17.91 -7.75 -20.22
C VAL A 43 18.24 -6.71 -21.30
N GLY A 44 17.40 -6.60 -22.33
CA GLY A 44 17.60 -5.60 -23.40
C GLY A 44 18.90 -5.79 -24.19
N GLY A 45 19.46 -7.01 -24.21
CA GLY A 45 20.78 -7.28 -24.79
C GLY A 45 21.97 -6.85 -23.93
N VAL A 46 21.73 -6.31 -22.73
CA VAL A 46 22.74 -5.97 -21.74
C VAL A 46 22.89 -7.13 -20.76
N VAL A 47 24.11 -7.64 -20.62
CA VAL A 47 24.45 -8.62 -19.59
C VAL A 47 24.78 -7.85 -18.31
N LEU A 48 23.98 -8.02 -17.27
CA LEU A 48 24.24 -7.43 -15.97
C LEU A 48 25.37 -8.18 -15.27
N GLY A 49 26.25 -7.45 -14.59
CA GLY A 49 27.13 -8.05 -13.59
C GLY A 49 26.30 -8.74 -12.51
N GLN A 50 26.72 -9.92 -12.06
CA GLN A 50 26.02 -10.64 -10.98
C GLN A 50 25.89 -9.79 -9.71
N THR A 51 26.92 -9.01 -9.39
CA THR A 51 26.89 -8.06 -8.28
C THR A 51 25.83 -7.00 -8.47
N ASP A 52 25.70 -6.46 -9.68
CA ASP A 52 24.79 -5.35 -9.96
C ASP A 52 23.33 -5.83 -9.90
N ALA A 53 23.06 -7.01 -10.45
CA ALA A 53 21.73 -7.62 -10.40
C ALA A 53 21.28 -7.97 -8.97
N VAL A 54 22.22 -8.33 -8.08
CA VAL A 54 21.94 -8.60 -6.65
C VAL A 54 21.78 -7.31 -5.85
N VAL A 55 22.60 -6.29 -6.12
CA VAL A 55 22.60 -5.03 -5.36
C VAL A 55 21.44 -4.10 -5.76
N LEU A 56 20.99 -4.16 -7.02
CA LEU A 56 19.91 -3.30 -7.53
C LEU A 56 18.63 -3.28 -6.65
N PRO A 57 18.00 -4.40 -6.28
CA PRO A 57 16.79 -4.38 -5.46
C PRO A 57 17.02 -3.75 -4.07
N MET A 58 18.22 -3.90 -3.49
CA MET A 58 18.58 -3.24 -2.22
C MET A 58 18.69 -1.72 -2.38
N LEU A 59 19.26 -1.26 -3.49
CA LEU A 59 19.36 0.16 -3.80
C LEU A 59 17.98 0.78 -4.05
N LEU A 60 17.11 0.09 -4.80
CA LEU A 60 15.73 0.53 -5.00
C LEU A 60 14.97 0.64 -3.68
N ALA A 61 15.12 -0.34 -2.80
CA ALA A 61 14.58 -0.33 -1.45
C ALA A 61 15.09 0.87 -0.62
N ALA A 62 16.41 1.11 -0.61
CA ALA A 62 17.02 2.21 0.12
C ALA A 62 16.54 3.59 -0.38
N VAL A 63 16.45 3.78 -1.70
CA VAL A 63 15.90 5.00 -2.30
C VAL A 63 14.42 5.14 -1.97
N GLY A 64 13.65 4.05 -1.97
CA GLY A 64 12.24 4.03 -1.58
C GLY A 64 11.99 4.51 -0.15
N ILE A 65 12.85 4.10 0.80
CA ILE A 65 12.82 4.60 2.18
C ILE A 65 13.04 6.12 2.20
N PHE A 66 14.05 6.62 1.50
CA PHE A 66 14.31 8.06 1.44
C PHE A 66 13.16 8.85 0.80
N CYS A 67 12.61 8.35 -0.32
CA CYS A 67 11.44 8.94 -0.97
C CYS A 67 10.23 8.98 -0.03
N SER A 68 10.00 7.93 0.76
CA SER A 68 8.91 7.87 1.74
C SER A 68 9.07 8.89 2.88
N ILE A 69 10.30 9.06 3.39
CA ILE A 69 10.61 10.09 4.39
C ILE A 69 10.30 11.49 3.83
N VAL A 70 10.73 11.77 2.59
CA VAL A 70 10.47 13.06 1.94
C VAL A 70 8.96 13.26 1.69
N ALA A 71 8.27 12.23 1.23
CA ALA A 71 6.83 12.28 0.93
C ALA A 71 5.97 12.54 2.18
N THR A 72 6.43 12.15 3.36
CA THR A 72 5.75 12.44 4.64
C THR A 72 5.52 13.94 4.84
N PHE A 73 6.44 14.80 4.35
CA PHE A 73 6.28 16.26 4.46
C PHE A 73 5.14 16.83 3.59
N PHE A 74 4.64 16.06 2.62
CA PHE A 74 3.51 16.43 1.78
C PHE A 74 2.15 16.16 2.45
N VAL A 75 2.11 15.29 3.47
CA VAL A 75 0.90 15.01 4.24
C VAL A 75 0.61 16.18 5.18
N ARG A 76 -0.23 17.10 4.73
CA ARG A 76 -0.64 18.28 5.51
C ARG A 76 -2.15 18.48 5.45
N THR A 77 -2.77 18.67 6.61
CA THR A 77 -4.20 18.96 6.73
C THR A 77 -4.46 20.15 7.66
N LYS A 78 -5.61 20.80 7.51
CA LYS A 78 -6.04 21.92 8.36
C LYS A 78 -6.88 21.40 9.53
N ARG A 79 -6.91 22.15 10.64
CA ARG A 79 -7.80 21.84 11.76
C ARG A 79 -9.26 21.86 11.30
N GLY A 80 -10.03 20.85 11.69
CA GLY A 80 -11.45 20.72 11.31
C GLY A 80 -11.69 20.24 9.88
N ALA A 81 -10.66 19.69 9.22
CA ALA A 81 -10.79 19.03 7.93
C ALA A 81 -11.87 17.91 7.95
N GLY A 82 -12.63 17.81 6.87
CA GLY A 82 -13.56 16.69 6.67
C GLY A 82 -12.84 15.40 6.24
N ILE A 83 -13.57 14.28 6.26
CA ILE A 83 -13.07 12.94 5.88
C ILE A 83 -12.40 12.97 4.49
N LYS A 84 -13.07 13.56 3.49
CA LYS A 84 -12.52 13.70 2.12
C LYS A 84 -11.16 14.40 2.08
N THR A 85 -10.99 15.46 2.88
CA THR A 85 -9.73 16.21 2.93
C THR A 85 -8.62 15.48 3.68
N LEU A 86 -8.97 14.57 4.61
CA LEU A 86 -8.03 13.71 5.31
C LEU A 86 -7.50 12.61 4.37
N HIS A 87 -8.38 11.88 3.68
CA HIS A 87 -7.98 10.92 2.64
C HIS A 87 -7.12 11.58 1.56
N ALA A 88 -7.53 12.74 1.06
CA ALA A 88 -6.75 13.47 0.07
C ALA A 88 -5.36 13.89 0.60
N ALA A 89 -5.19 14.11 1.90
CA ALA A 89 -3.89 14.42 2.49
C ALA A 89 -3.00 13.18 2.57
N LEU A 90 -3.54 12.02 2.96
CA LEU A 90 -2.82 10.75 3.01
C LEU A 90 -2.44 10.28 1.59
N ASN A 91 -3.39 10.33 0.65
CA ASN A 91 -3.15 10.01 -0.76
C ASN A 91 -2.09 10.91 -1.39
N LYS A 92 -2.01 12.20 -1.03
CA LYS A 92 -0.90 13.06 -1.48
C LYS A 92 0.46 12.57 -1.01
N GLY A 93 0.55 11.99 0.19
CA GLY A 93 1.76 11.33 0.67
C GLY A 93 2.10 10.12 -0.19
N VAL A 94 1.14 9.22 -0.39
CA VAL A 94 1.32 7.98 -1.19
C VAL A 94 1.71 8.30 -2.63
N PHE A 95 0.95 9.13 -3.33
CA PHE A 95 1.26 9.57 -4.70
C PHE A 95 2.56 10.36 -4.78
N GLY A 96 2.86 11.19 -3.77
CA GLY A 96 4.13 11.89 -3.68
C GLY A 96 5.30 10.94 -3.58
N SER A 97 5.21 9.92 -2.73
CA SER A 97 6.24 8.87 -2.61
C SER A 97 6.40 8.10 -3.91
N ALA A 98 5.29 7.70 -4.55
CA ALA A 98 5.27 7.00 -5.83
C ALA A 98 5.93 7.80 -6.96
N ILE A 99 5.64 9.09 -7.08
CA ILE A 99 6.26 9.95 -8.10
C ILE A 99 7.75 10.11 -7.83
N LEU A 100 8.14 10.34 -6.57
CA LEU A 100 9.54 10.49 -6.19
C LEU A 100 10.34 9.22 -6.49
N ILE A 101 9.82 8.03 -6.13
CA ILE A 101 10.51 6.78 -6.41
C ILE A 101 10.53 6.47 -7.90
N ALA A 102 9.47 6.74 -8.66
CA ALA A 102 9.47 6.57 -10.11
C ALA A 102 10.58 7.41 -10.80
N VAL A 103 10.75 8.66 -10.38
CA VAL A 103 11.81 9.52 -10.93
C VAL A 103 13.20 9.07 -10.45
N ALA A 104 13.37 8.81 -9.16
CA ALA A 104 14.67 8.44 -8.60
C ALA A 104 15.18 7.09 -9.11
N SER A 105 14.29 6.10 -9.21
CA SER A 105 14.61 4.77 -9.75
C SER A 105 14.95 4.80 -11.23
N PHE A 106 14.35 5.68 -12.04
CA PHE A 106 14.73 5.87 -13.44
C PHE A 106 16.21 6.25 -13.55
N PHE A 107 16.64 7.30 -12.83
CA PHE A 107 18.04 7.71 -12.83
C PHE A 107 18.96 6.63 -12.26
N LEU A 108 18.54 5.96 -11.19
CA LEU A 108 19.32 4.89 -10.58
C LEU A 108 19.58 3.75 -11.58
N ILE A 109 18.53 3.24 -12.23
CA ILE A 109 18.64 2.13 -13.18
C ILE A 109 19.42 2.57 -14.43
N TRP A 110 19.18 3.79 -14.91
CA TRP A 110 19.91 4.34 -16.06
C TRP A 110 21.41 4.43 -15.82
N PHE A 111 21.85 4.96 -14.66
CA PHE A 111 23.27 5.13 -14.37
C PHE A 111 23.96 3.85 -13.86
N PHE A 112 23.24 2.99 -13.14
CA PHE A 112 23.83 1.81 -12.50
C PHE A 112 23.87 0.60 -13.44
N VAL A 113 22.79 0.36 -14.19
CA VAL A 113 22.65 -0.85 -15.03
C VAL A 113 22.62 -0.51 -16.52
N GLY A 114 21.96 0.58 -16.90
CA GLY A 114 21.78 0.97 -18.30
C GLY A 114 20.66 0.21 -19.04
N ALA A 115 19.98 -0.74 -18.39
CA ALA A 115 18.86 -1.50 -18.97
C ALA A 115 17.50 -0.88 -18.54
N VAL A 116 16.93 -0.05 -19.40
CA VAL A 116 15.70 0.72 -19.11
C VAL A 116 14.47 -0.19 -18.98
N GLU A 117 14.50 -1.39 -19.55
CA GLU A 117 13.46 -2.41 -19.41
C GLU A 117 13.22 -2.79 -17.95
N ILE A 118 14.26 -2.79 -17.12
CA ILE A 118 14.16 -3.09 -15.68
C ILE A 118 13.41 -1.96 -14.96
N PHE A 119 13.60 -0.71 -15.40
CA PHE A 119 12.83 0.42 -14.88
C PHE A 119 11.34 0.26 -15.21
N TRP A 120 11.01 -0.12 -16.44
CA TRP A 120 9.63 -0.36 -16.83
C TRP A 120 8.99 -1.52 -16.06
N ALA A 121 9.74 -2.59 -15.77
CA ALA A 121 9.26 -3.68 -14.92
C ALA A 121 8.96 -3.21 -13.49
N MET A 122 9.88 -2.45 -12.88
CA MET A 122 9.67 -1.85 -11.56
C MET A 122 8.45 -0.92 -11.55
N LEU A 123 8.32 -0.06 -12.56
CA LEU A 123 7.22 0.89 -12.70
C LEU A 123 5.87 0.17 -12.85
N ALA A 124 5.82 -0.95 -13.57
CA ALA A 124 4.61 -1.74 -13.71
C ALA A 124 4.13 -2.29 -12.36
N GLY A 125 5.06 -2.74 -11.51
CA GLY A 125 4.76 -3.15 -10.13
C GLY A 125 4.26 -2.01 -9.26
N LEU A 126 4.92 -0.84 -9.32
CA LEU A 126 4.50 0.37 -8.61
C LEU A 126 3.08 0.80 -9.02
N VAL A 127 2.80 0.83 -10.33
CA VAL A 127 1.48 1.17 -10.86
C VAL A 127 0.43 0.16 -10.41
N ALA A 128 0.73 -1.13 -10.42
CA ALA A 128 -0.18 -2.15 -9.90
C ALA A 128 -0.50 -1.95 -8.41
N GLY A 129 0.51 -1.64 -7.58
CA GLY A 129 0.28 -1.31 -6.17
C GLY A 129 -0.67 -0.13 -5.98
N ILE A 130 -0.49 0.94 -6.76
CA ILE A 130 -1.38 2.11 -6.73
C ILE A 130 -2.80 1.74 -7.17
N LEU A 131 -2.95 0.94 -8.23
CA LEU A 131 -4.27 0.51 -8.72
C LEU A 131 -4.99 -0.37 -7.68
N ILE A 132 -4.26 -1.25 -7.00
CA ILE A 132 -4.79 -2.07 -5.91
C ILE A 132 -5.28 -1.16 -4.77
N GLY A 133 -4.46 -0.20 -4.33
CA GLY A 133 -4.85 0.74 -3.28
C GLY A 133 -6.07 1.59 -3.66
N LEU A 134 -6.13 2.11 -4.89
CA LEU A 134 -7.30 2.86 -5.36
C LEU A 134 -8.57 2.00 -5.45
N SER A 135 -8.42 0.73 -5.84
CA SER A 135 -9.53 -0.22 -5.83
C SER A 135 -10.01 -0.48 -4.40
N ALA A 136 -9.09 -0.73 -3.46
CA ALA A 136 -9.41 -0.91 -2.06
C ALA A 136 -10.14 0.32 -1.49
N GLU A 137 -9.65 1.54 -1.76
CA GLU A 137 -10.31 2.79 -1.36
C GLU A 137 -11.75 2.85 -1.88
N TYR A 138 -11.98 2.51 -3.15
CA TYR A 138 -13.31 2.53 -3.77
C TYR A 138 -14.31 1.55 -3.12
N TYR A 139 -13.84 0.36 -2.74
CA TYR A 139 -14.69 -0.69 -2.17
C TYR A 139 -14.86 -0.60 -0.65
N THR A 140 -14.05 0.21 0.04
CA THR A 140 -14.07 0.28 1.52
C THR A 140 -14.40 1.66 2.09
N GLU A 141 -14.34 2.74 1.30
CA GLU A 141 -14.72 4.06 1.80
C GLU A 141 -16.23 4.33 1.71
N ASN A 142 -16.81 4.84 2.80
CA ASN A 142 -18.24 5.12 2.94
C ASN A 142 -18.81 6.18 1.97
N ARG A 143 -17.95 6.92 1.26
CA ARG A 143 -18.37 7.89 0.25
C ARG A 143 -18.80 7.25 -1.07
N PHE A 144 -18.40 6.00 -1.31
CA PHE A 144 -18.63 5.32 -2.58
C PHE A 144 -19.83 4.39 -2.54
N SER A 145 -20.35 4.10 -3.74
CA SER A 145 -21.55 3.30 -3.92
C SER A 145 -21.48 1.88 -3.31
N PRO A 146 -20.34 1.14 -3.36
CA PRO A 146 -20.29 -0.22 -2.81
C PRO A 146 -20.62 -0.24 -1.32
N VAL A 147 -19.95 0.58 -0.52
CA VAL A 147 -20.17 0.64 0.93
C VAL A 147 -21.56 1.20 1.27
N GLN A 148 -22.02 2.21 0.53
CA GLN A 148 -23.38 2.76 0.70
C GLN A 148 -24.46 1.72 0.43
N SER A 149 -24.26 0.83 -0.56
CA SER A 149 -25.20 -0.24 -0.87
C SER A 149 -25.31 -1.27 0.27
N ILE A 150 -24.20 -1.57 0.96
CA ILE A 150 -24.18 -2.43 2.14
C ILE A 150 -24.97 -1.78 3.27
N ALA A 151 -24.69 -0.50 3.55
CA ALA A 151 -25.39 0.26 4.60
C ALA A 151 -26.91 0.38 4.34
N ILE A 152 -27.33 0.55 3.07
CA ILE A 152 -28.75 0.55 2.69
C ILE A 152 -29.35 -0.85 2.90
N SER A 153 -28.61 -1.91 2.56
CA SER A 153 -29.06 -3.30 2.75
C SER A 153 -29.33 -3.60 4.23
N SER A 154 -28.62 -2.96 5.16
CA SER A 154 -28.85 -3.09 6.60
C SER A 154 -30.29 -2.72 7.03
N GLN A 155 -31.03 -1.92 6.24
CA GLN A 155 -32.44 -1.59 6.51
C GLN A 155 -33.38 -2.80 6.42
N THR A 156 -32.96 -3.85 5.72
CA THR A 156 -33.72 -5.10 5.55
C THR A 156 -33.26 -6.22 6.49
N GLY A 157 -32.28 -5.93 7.36
CA GLY A 157 -31.83 -6.80 8.44
C GLY A 157 -30.37 -7.25 8.32
N PRO A 158 -29.85 -7.98 9.33
CA PRO A 158 -28.46 -8.41 9.37
C PRO A 158 -28.11 -9.42 8.26
N ALA A 159 -29.05 -10.27 7.86
CA ALA A 159 -28.80 -11.29 6.84
C ALA A 159 -28.48 -10.67 5.47
N THR A 160 -29.27 -9.68 5.04
CA THR A 160 -29.04 -8.96 3.78
C THR A 160 -27.79 -8.09 3.84
N ASN A 161 -27.47 -7.52 5.01
CA ASN A 161 -26.19 -6.84 5.22
C ASN A 161 -24.98 -7.76 4.97
N ILE A 162 -24.98 -8.97 5.54
CA ILE A 162 -23.90 -9.96 5.35
C ILE A 162 -23.82 -10.41 3.89
N ILE A 163 -24.96 -10.71 3.26
CA ILE A 163 -25.00 -11.14 1.85
C ILE A 163 -24.45 -10.03 0.93
N SER A 164 -24.86 -8.78 1.16
CA SER A 164 -24.37 -7.63 0.39
C SER A 164 -22.87 -7.43 0.59
N GLY A 165 -22.39 -7.49 1.84
CA GLY A 165 -20.96 -7.39 2.15
C GLY A 165 -20.12 -8.47 1.48
N LEU A 166 -20.55 -9.74 1.55
CA LEU A 166 -19.87 -10.85 0.86
C LEU A 166 -19.85 -10.65 -0.66
N SER A 167 -20.97 -10.22 -1.25
CA SER A 167 -21.05 -9.97 -2.69
C SER A 167 -20.11 -8.85 -3.14
N VAL A 168 -20.05 -7.73 -2.40
CA VAL A 168 -19.14 -6.63 -2.67
C VAL A 168 -17.69 -7.07 -2.49
N GLY A 169 -17.39 -7.85 -1.44
CA GLY A 169 -16.07 -8.42 -1.19
C GLY A 169 -15.58 -9.28 -2.36
N MET A 170 -16.42 -10.19 -2.88
CA MET A 170 -16.09 -10.99 -4.05
C MET A 170 -15.81 -10.13 -5.29
N LEU A 171 -16.63 -9.10 -5.53
CA LEU A 171 -16.46 -8.19 -6.66
C LEU A 171 -15.17 -7.36 -6.56
N SER A 172 -14.78 -6.97 -5.35
CA SER A 172 -13.60 -6.12 -5.11
C SER A 172 -12.29 -6.72 -5.59
N THR A 173 -12.22 -8.06 -5.74
CA THR A 173 -11.02 -8.79 -6.16
C THR A 173 -10.70 -8.65 -7.66
N VAL A 174 -11.66 -8.25 -8.49
CA VAL A 174 -11.51 -8.24 -9.95
C VAL A 174 -10.41 -7.28 -10.40
N ILE A 175 -10.41 -6.05 -9.90
CA ILE A 175 -9.43 -5.02 -10.30
C ILE A 175 -8.01 -5.40 -9.81
N PRO A 176 -7.79 -5.78 -8.54
CA PRO A 176 -6.49 -6.26 -8.08
C PRO A 176 -5.93 -7.42 -8.91
N ILE A 177 -6.74 -8.44 -9.22
CA ILE A 177 -6.30 -9.59 -10.02
C ILE A 177 -5.87 -9.14 -11.42
N ILE A 178 -6.65 -8.29 -12.08
CA ILE A 178 -6.29 -7.78 -13.41
C ILE A 178 -5.01 -6.94 -13.36
N ALA A 179 -4.84 -6.10 -12.33
CA ALA A 179 -3.64 -5.28 -12.15
C ALA A 179 -2.38 -6.15 -11.97
N VAL A 180 -2.47 -7.21 -11.15
CA VAL A 180 -1.37 -8.15 -10.91
C VAL A 180 -1.04 -8.93 -12.19
N ILE A 181 -2.03 -9.48 -12.89
CA ILE A 181 -1.82 -10.19 -14.17
C ILE A 181 -1.15 -9.28 -15.20
N GLY A 182 -1.62 -8.03 -15.30
CA GLY A 182 -1.05 -7.02 -16.19
C GLY A 182 0.40 -6.71 -15.86
N ALA A 183 0.73 -6.45 -14.59
CA ALA A 183 2.09 -6.15 -14.16
C ALA A 183 3.04 -7.33 -14.36
N ILE A 184 2.62 -8.56 -13.99
CA ILE A 184 3.43 -9.78 -14.20
C ILE A 184 3.70 -9.98 -15.68
N SER A 185 2.67 -9.93 -16.52
CA SER A 185 2.81 -10.16 -17.96
C SER A 185 3.74 -9.12 -18.58
N PHE A 186 3.52 -7.84 -18.28
CA PHE A 186 4.33 -6.75 -18.80
C PHE A 186 5.79 -6.85 -18.34
N ALA A 187 6.02 -7.04 -17.04
CA ALA A 187 7.37 -7.16 -16.48
C ALA A 187 8.12 -8.37 -17.05
N TYR A 188 7.43 -9.50 -17.24
CA TYR A 188 8.03 -10.71 -17.81
C TYR A 188 8.48 -10.50 -19.26
N TYR A 189 7.61 -9.94 -20.11
CA TYR A 189 7.90 -9.79 -21.53
C TYR A 189 8.94 -8.69 -21.82
N ILE A 190 8.92 -7.59 -21.06
CA ILE A 190 9.86 -6.49 -21.29
C ILE A 190 11.28 -6.84 -20.88
N THR A 191 11.48 -7.76 -19.91
CA THR A 191 12.81 -8.17 -19.44
C THR A 191 13.28 -9.50 -20.01
N LEU A 192 12.75 -9.94 -21.17
CA LEU A 192 13.25 -11.15 -21.83
C LEU A 192 14.74 -11.00 -22.21
N PRO A 193 15.52 -12.09 -22.13
CA PRO A 193 15.12 -13.47 -21.79
C PRO A 193 14.92 -13.73 -20.28
N ASN A 194 15.42 -12.89 -19.38
CA ASN A 194 15.32 -13.07 -17.94
C ASN A 194 14.01 -12.50 -17.35
N GLY A 195 12.86 -12.89 -17.90
CA GLY A 195 11.53 -12.40 -17.49
C GLY A 195 11.22 -12.54 -15.99
N LEU A 196 11.73 -13.59 -15.34
CA LEU A 196 11.54 -13.82 -13.91
C LEU A 196 12.20 -12.73 -13.04
N TYR A 197 13.33 -12.18 -13.49
CA TYR A 197 13.99 -11.07 -12.79
C TYR A 197 13.12 -9.80 -12.87
N GLY A 198 12.51 -9.54 -14.04
CA GLY A 198 11.55 -8.45 -14.20
C GLY A 198 10.36 -8.57 -13.26
N ILE A 199 9.77 -9.76 -13.12
CA ILE A 199 8.67 -10.01 -12.17
C ILE A 199 9.12 -9.72 -10.74
N ALA A 200 10.31 -10.18 -10.34
CA ALA A 200 10.82 -9.93 -8.99
C ALA A 200 11.09 -8.43 -8.73
N ILE A 201 11.63 -7.71 -9.71
CA ILE A 201 11.81 -6.26 -9.63
C ILE A 201 10.47 -5.52 -9.61
N ALA A 202 9.43 -6.01 -10.30
CA ALA A 202 8.08 -5.47 -10.20
C ALA A 202 7.53 -5.62 -8.77
N ALA A 203 7.76 -6.77 -8.12
CA ALA A 203 7.37 -6.95 -6.71
C ALA A 203 8.09 -5.95 -5.78
N VAL A 204 9.39 -5.73 -5.98
CA VAL A 204 10.13 -4.67 -5.26
C VAL A 204 9.56 -3.27 -5.56
N GLY A 205 9.17 -3.00 -6.81
CA GLY A 205 8.55 -1.75 -7.21
C GLY A 205 7.21 -1.49 -6.52
N MET A 206 6.37 -2.52 -6.39
CA MET A 206 5.09 -2.46 -5.68
C MET A 206 5.27 -2.06 -4.21
N LEU A 207 6.29 -2.59 -3.54
CA LEU A 207 6.58 -2.31 -2.13
C LEU A 207 7.61 -1.18 -1.93
N SER A 208 8.03 -0.50 -3.00
CA SER A 208 9.07 0.54 -2.90
C SER A 208 8.62 1.78 -2.12
N THR A 209 7.31 2.00 -2.00
CA THR A 209 6.71 3.08 -1.20
C THR A 209 6.23 2.60 0.17
N LEU A 210 6.60 1.40 0.60
CA LEU A 210 6.08 0.77 1.82
C LEU A 210 6.19 1.66 3.05
N GLY A 211 7.29 2.41 3.20
CA GLY A 211 7.45 3.31 4.35
C GLY A 211 6.31 4.34 4.48
N MET A 212 5.81 4.87 3.36
CA MET A 212 4.68 5.79 3.36
C MET A 212 3.35 5.03 3.52
N THR A 213 3.17 3.91 2.83
CA THR A 213 1.94 3.10 2.92
C THR A 213 1.71 2.55 4.33
N LEU A 214 2.75 1.97 4.95
CA LEU A 214 2.71 1.47 6.33
C LEU A 214 2.39 2.60 7.33
N ALA A 215 2.92 3.81 7.10
CA ALA A 215 2.62 4.96 7.95
C ALA A 215 1.16 5.40 7.82
N THR A 216 0.57 5.35 6.62
CA THR A 216 -0.86 5.63 6.43
C THR A 216 -1.74 4.53 6.99
N ASP A 217 -1.27 3.29 7.01
CA ASP A 217 -2.00 2.16 7.55
C ASP A 217 -2.04 2.19 9.09
N THR A 218 -0.86 2.30 9.71
CA THR A 218 -0.69 2.40 11.18
C THR A 218 -1.40 3.62 11.78
N TYR A 219 -1.71 4.63 10.97
CA TYR A 219 -2.51 5.78 11.40
C TYR A 219 -3.92 5.37 11.86
N GLY A 220 -4.51 4.32 11.29
CA GLY A 220 -5.85 3.85 11.63
C GLY A 220 -5.99 3.35 13.08
N PRO A 221 -5.22 2.32 13.49
CA PRO A 221 -5.26 1.81 14.87
C PRO A 221 -4.93 2.88 15.93
N VAL A 222 -4.09 3.86 15.58
CA VAL A 222 -3.80 5.02 16.45
C VAL A 222 -5.03 5.92 16.60
N ALA A 223 -5.77 6.15 15.52
CA ALA A 223 -7.00 6.94 15.55
C ALA A 223 -8.14 6.21 16.28
N ASP A 224 -8.24 4.89 16.14
CA ASP A 224 -9.22 4.07 16.84
C ASP A 224 -8.98 4.09 18.35
N ASN A 225 -7.75 3.81 18.79
CA ASN A 225 -7.36 3.92 20.20
C ASN A 225 -7.65 5.32 20.78
N ALA A 226 -7.44 6.38 19.99
CA ALA A 226 -7.77 7.74 20.42
C ALA A 226 -9.28 7.92 20.62
N ALA A 227 -10.13 7.29 19.80
CA ALA A 227 -11.59 7.29 19.97
C ALA A 227 -12.02 6.50 21.20
N GLY A 228 -11.45 5.31 21.41
CA GLY A 228 -11.66 4.48 22.59
C GLY A 228 -11.31 5.21 23.88
N ILE A 229 -10.13 5.84 23.94
CA ILE A 229 -9.67 6.65 25.08
C ILE A 229 -10.61 7.83 25.31
N ALA A 230 -11.04 8.54 24.27
CA ALA A 230 -11.93 9.69 24.40
C ALA A 230 -13.28 9.31 25.02
N GLU A 231 -13.83 8.14 24.67
CA GLU A 231 -15.05 7.61 25.26
C GLU A 231 -14.83 7.16 26.72
N MET A 232 -13.79 6.37 26.98
CA MET A 232 -13.50 5.85 28.32
C MET A 232 -13.17 6.96 29.33
N ALA A 233 -12.53 8.05 28.88
CA ALA A 233 -12.20 9.20 29.71
C ALA A 233 -13.32 10.25 29.80
N GLY A 234 -14.47 10.05 29.14
CA GLY A 234 -15.61 10.97 29.20
C GLY A 234 -15.32 12.36 28.62
N MET A 235 -14.48 12.47 27.58
CA MET A 235 -13.99 13.75 27.04
C MET A 235 -15.04 14.54 26.24
N GLY A 236 -16.25 14.02 26.13
CA GLY A 236 -17.39 14.67 25.48
C GLY A 236 -17.51 14.37 23.99
N GLN A 237 -18.73 14.55 23.48
CA GLN A 237 -19.15 14.17 22.12
C GLN A 237 -18.32 14.81 21.00
N THR A 238 -17.82 16.03 21.21
CA THR A 238 -17.02 16.73 20.19
C THR A 238 -15.66 16.09 19.96
N VAL A 239 -15.02 15.58 21.03
CA VAL A 239 -13.72 14.92 20.94
C VAL A 239 -13.89 13.54 20.29
N ARG A 240 -14.86 12.76 20.75
CA ARG A 240 -15.22 11.45 20.18
C ARG A 240 -15.54 11.53 18.69
N LYS A 241 -16.44 12.43 18.28
CA LYS A 241 -16.80 12.59 16.85
C LYS A 241 -15.63 13.02 15.97
N ARG A 242 -14.60 13.66 16.53
CA ARG A 242 -13.37 13.95 15.79
C ARG A 242 -12.54 12.70 15.63
N ALA A 243 -12.34 11.93 16.70
CA ALA A 243 -11.59 10.68 16.65
C ALA A 243 -12.25 9.63 15.74
N GLU A 244 -13.57 9.43 15.83
CA GLU A 244 -14.33 8.54 14.94
C GLU A 244 -14.20 8.91 13.45
N ARG A 245 -14.01 10.20 13.14
CA ARG A 245 -13.75 10.63 11.75
C ARG A 245 -12.33 10.30 11.30
N LEU A 246 -11.37 10.28 12.21
CA LEU A 246 -9.99 9.88 11.92
C LEU A 246 -9.91 8.36 11.77
N ASP A 247 -10.61 7.62 12.62
CA ASP A 247 -10.75 6.17 12.57
C ASP A 247 -11.45 5.69 11.29
N ALA A 248 -12.55 6.34 10.88
CA ALA A 248 -13.19 6.03 9.60
C ALA A 248 -12.25 6.17 8.39
N VAL A 249 -11.27 7.08 8.46
CA VAL A 249 -10.22 7.21 7.45
C VAL A 249 -9.23 6.04 7.55
N GLY A 250 -8.88 5.66 8.78
CA GLY A 250 -8.03 4.53 9.14
C GLY A 250 -8.50 3.18 8.60
N ASN A 251 -9.81 2.91 8.71
CA ASN A 251 -10.41 1.67 8.20
C ASN A 251 -10.20 1.48 6.70
N THR A 252 -10.23 2.58 5.92
CA THR A 252 -9.94 2.52 4.48
C THR A 252 -8.45 2.35 4.22
N THR A 253 -7.57 2.97 5.01
CA THR A 253 -6.12 2.83 4.83
C THR A 253 -5.62 1.43 5.19
N ALA A 254 -6.24 0.77 6.17
CA ALA A 254 -5.96 -0.63 6.51
C ALA A 254 -6.36 -1.61 5.42
N ALA A 255 -7.37 -1.28 4.61
CA ALA A 255 -7.71 -2.08 3.44
C ALA A 255 -6.77 -1.85 2.24
N ILE A 256 -6.02 -0.73 2.24
CA ILE A 256 -5.07 -0.36 1.19
C ILE A 256 -3.70 -0.99 1.41
N GLY A 257 -3.27 -1.09 2.67
CA GLY A 257 -2.01 -1.74 3.07
C GLY A 257 -1.99 -3.22 2.71
#